data_AF-A0A0B1SWM9-F1
#
_entry.id   AF-A0A0B1SWM9-F1
#
_cell.length_a   1.000
_cell.length_b   1.000
_cell.length_c   1.000
_cell.angle_alpha   90.00
_cell.angle_beta   90.00
_cell.angle_gamma   90.00
#
_symmetry.space_group_name_H-M   'P 1'
#
loop_
_entity.id
_entity.type
_entity.pdbx_description
1 polymer ?
#
loop_
_entity_poly.entity_id
_entity_poly.type
_entity_poly.pdbx_seq_one_letter_code
_entity_poly.pdbx_strand_id
1 'polypeptide(L)'
;MSIGLSSPARYSLSYVDSLLTDFTLYPQKSIQFVFQRLLVTCGADCGSPAVHCARVLLSAVGFGQSLPAGPRRSLDESTAAQLISLIVKFATESQPSRSALEVAGARNIFNALTDRVSTELQKAETSSDGRLPLLVQSISSKVLPSASDIQLCLFWVSVTPGKAAKLIKPFIGQLLHNFFVIVVSGKEKTSIRTEFLIRCVTAYLEGDFDIGTPVITFLRNQIAEDKKHIFNSFLGQVIAKAGKFSSEVDNEALITQVEQLCATGTYNSAAKKALFEASNMLLVGVIQGAGRSCTASEEAFRTRLKEASMTEASCFTPSTVALALVSLLDGGPSRTTTQAKRHASFERAGPGVSELDVSEDPPWNGKVFASVVNEMNPNLDWCEVFDRLDDVQMLVTRRQSLITLIDALKTGLRDKPFPIAKLYVKWRCREAQLSLITCMLENPDIFCIADYPHRSVPTGTLKSTPDESDRLLASWQVQELVNVSRNYSLNA
;
A
#
# COMPACT_ATOMS: atom_id res chain seq x y z
N MET A 1 10.80 33.82 29.33
CA MET A 1 10.45 32.40 29.56
C MET A 1 9.12 32.12 28.86
N SER A 2 9.17 31.70 27.61
CA SER A 2 7.98 31.41 26.79
C SER A 2 7.87 29.90 26.61
N ILE A 3 6.82 29.31 27.16
CA ILE A 3 6.48 27.89 27.05
C ILE A 3 5.97 27.66 25.63
N GLY A 4 6.78 27.00 24.79
CA GLY A 4 6.51 26.77 23.38
C GLY A 4 5.39 25.76 23.16
N LEU A 5 4.33 26.20 22.48
CA LEU A 5 3.23 25.36 22.01
C LEU A 5 3.74 24.42 20.89
N SER A 6 3.81 23.12 21.20
CA SER A 6 4.31 22.07 20.31
C SER A 6 3.26 21.63 19.28
N SER A 7 3.75 21.02 18.19
CA SER A 7 3.01 20.63 16.98
C SER A 7 2.27 19.26 17.10
N PRO A 8 1.15 19.00 16.39
CA PRO A 8 0.41 17.72 16.39
C PRO A 8 1.26 16.45 16.25
N ALA A 9 2.28 16.47 15.38
CA ALA A 9 3.21 15.36 15.19
C ALA A 9 4.16 15.16 16.40
N ARG A 10 4.51 16.23 17.13
CA ARG A 10 5.26 16.10 18.38
C ARG A 10 4.40 15.44 19.46
N TYR A 11 3.08 15.68 19.47
CA TYR A 11 2.18 15.01 20.41
C TYR A 11 2.07 13.51 20.13
N SER A 12 1.92 13.07 18.88
CA SER A 12 1.87 11.63 18.56
C SER A 12 3.18 10.90 18.83
N LEU A 13 4.33 11.51 18.51
CA LEU A 13 5.66 10.94 18.82
C LEU A 13 5.93 10.91 20.33
N SER A 14 5.65 12.01 21.04
CA SER A 14 5.79 12.05 22.50
C SER A 14 4.81 11.10 23.22
N TYR A 15 3.66 10.84 22.60
CA TYR A 15 2.69 9.86 23.09
C TYR A 15 3.19 8.43 22.87
N VAL A 16 3.78 8.12 21.71
CA VAL A 16 4.49 6.85 21.47
C VAL A 16 5.62 6.67 22.47
N ASP A 17 6.45 7.69 22.70
CA ASP A 17 7.50 7.65 23.73
C ASP A 17 6.91 7.40 25.12
N SER A 18 5.80 8.06 25.47
CA SER A 18 5.13 7.86 26.75
C SER A 18 4.39 6.52 26.89
N LEU A 19 4.11 5.83 25.78
CA LEU A 19 3.61 4.46 25.77
C LEU A 19 4.75 3.45 25.91
N LEU A 20 5.91 3.75 25.33
CA LEU A 20 7.10 2.91 25.30
C LEU A 20 8.12 3.21 26.41
N THR A 21 7.80 4.09 27.36
CA THR A 21 8.55 4.21 28.62
C THR A 21 8.37 2.98 29.48
N ASP A 22 9.43 2.54 30.16
CA ASP A 22 9.39 1.37 31.05
C ASP A 22 8.21 1.45 32.03
N PHE A 23 7.23 0.58 31.80
CA PHE A 23 6.01 0.46 32.60
C PHE A 23 6.02 -0.78 33.51
N THR A 24 7.15 -1.50 33.57
CA THR A 24 7.30 -2.71 34.41
C THR A 24 7.50 -2.36 35.89
N LEU A 25 8.08 -1.20 36.18
CA LEU A 25 8.37 -0.73 37.54
C LEU A 25 7.13 -0.14 38.24
N TYR A 26 6.12 0.29 37.48
CA TYR A 26 4.86 0.81 37.98
C TYR A 26 3.72 0.33 37.06
N PRO A 27 3.05 -0.81 37.36
CA PRO A 27 2.14 -1.48 36.44
C PRO A 27 0.78 -0.78 36.36
N GLN A 28 0.77 0.47 35.89
CA GLN A 28 -0.47 1.19 35.55
C GLN A 28 -0.95 0.87 34.14
N LYS A 29 -0.14 0.20 33.31
CA LYS A 29 -0.44 -0.14 31.92
C LYS A 29 -0.07 -1.60 31.65
N SER A 30 -1.01 -2.39 31.12
CA SER A 30 -0.70 -3.75 30.64
C SER A 30 -0.06 -3.70 29.25
N ILE A 31 0.72 -4.72 28.89
CA ILE A 31 1.29 -4.84 27.53
C ILE A 31 0.20 -4.83 26.45
N GLN A 32 -0.97 -5.40 26.74
CA GLN A 32 -2.14 -5.38 25.85
C GLN A 32 -2.69 -3.97 25.65
N PHE A 33 -2.76 -3.17 26.72
CA PHE A 33 -3.17 -1.77 26.64
C PHE A 33 -2.19 -0.95 25.80
N VAL A 34 -0.88 -1.13 26.02
CA VAL A 34 0.17 -0.45 25.26
C VAL A 34 0.10 -0.86 23.79
N PHE A 35 0.04 -2.15 23.51
CA PHE A 35 -0.11 -2.71 22.16
C PHE A 35 -1.29 -2.09 21.43
N GLN A 36 -2.50 -2.13 22.02
CA GLN A 36 -3.70 -1.59 21.39
C GLN A 36 -3.58 -0.08 21.08
N ARG A 37 -3.03 0.70 22.02
CA ARG A 37 -2.83 2.14 21.82
C ARG A 37 -1.78 2.42 20.76
N LEU A 38 -0.72 1.61 20.65
CA LEU A 38 0.26 1.73 19.58
C LEU A 38 -0.38 1.47 18.22
N LEU A 39 -1.19 0.42 18.08
CA LEU A 39 -1.89 0.11 16.84
C LEU A 39 -2.79 1.28 16.40
N VAL A 40 -3.65 1.77 17.29
CA VAL A 40 -4.56 2.90 17.00
C VAL A 40 -3.77 4.16 16.62
N THR A 41 -2.67 4.46 17.33
CA THR A 41 -1.86 5.65 17.08
C THR A 41 -1.12 5.56 15.74
N CYS A 42 -0.62 4.37 15.38
CA CYS A 42 0.12 4.14 14.15
C CYS A 42 -0.79 3.86 12.94
N GLY A 43 -2.09 3.63 13.17
CA GLY A 43 -3.09 3.40 12.13
C GLY A 43 -3.68 4.68 11.52
N ALA A 44 -3.55 5.84 12.19
CA ALA A 44 -4.19 7.10 11.81
C ALA A 44 -3.43 7.89 10.72
N ASP A 45 -2.96 7.21 9.66
CA ASP A 45 -2.43 7.79 8.41
C ASP A 45 -1.21 8.70 8.50
N CYS A 46 -0.41 8.56 9.55
CA CYS A 46 0.92 9.14 9.61
C CYS A 46 1.96 8.01 9.65
N GLY A 47 2.79 7.86 8.63
CA GLY A 47 3.91 6.90 8.66
C GLY A 47 4.92 7.23 9.78
N SER A 48 4.97 8.48 10.22
CA SER A 48 5.96 8.96 11.20
C SER A 48 5.89 8.29 12.58
N PRO A 49 4.73 8.04 13.23
CA PRO A 49 4.70 7.36 14.51
C PRO A 49 4.99 5.86 14.39
N ALA A 50 4.62 5.22 13.28
CA ALA A 50 4.98 3.83 13.01
C ALA A 50 6.49 3.64 12.84
N VAL A 51 7.13 4.51 12.06
CA VAL A 51 8.60 4.54 11.89
C VAL A 51 9.33 4.84 13.18
N HIS A 52 8.82 5.80 13.97
CA HIS A 52 9.38 6.10 15.28
C HIS A 52 9.20 4.96 16.27
N CYS A 53 8.01 4.36 16.34
CA CYS A 53 7.72 3.18 17.15
C CYS A 53 8.67 2.03 16.83
N ALA A 54 8.83 1.69 15.54
CA ALA A 54 9.77 0.67 15.10
C ALA A 54 11.21 0.99 15.52
N ARG A 55 11.65 2.24 15.40
CA ARG A 55 13.00 2.68 15.83
C ARG A 55 13.20 2.52 17.34
N VAL A 56 12.21 2.92 18.15
CA VAL A 56 12.27 2.79 19.62
C VAL A 56 12.32 1.32 20.03
N LEU A 57 11.45 0.48 19.44
CA LEU A 57 11.42 -0.96 19.72
C LEU A 57 12.71 -1.66 19.33
N LEU A 58 13.23 -1.40 18.12
CA LEU A 58 14.50 -1.98 17.66
C LEU A 58 15.70 -1.50 18.49
N SER A 59 15.74 -0.21 18.86
CA SER A 59 16.78 0.31 19.76
C SER A 59 16.71 -0.32 21.16
N ALA A 60 15.51 -0.63 21.67
CA ALA A 60 15.34 -1.25 22.98
C ALA A 60 15.84 -2.70 23.02
N VAL A 61 15.76 -3.44 21.90
CA VAL A 61 16.36 -4.78 21.75
C VAL A 61 17.82 -4.74 21.28
N GLY A 62 18.45 -3.56 21.28
CA GLY A 62 19.84 -3.39 20.86
C GLY A 62 20.10 -3.69 19.38
N PHE A 63 19.09 -3.49 18.52
CA PHE A 63 19.19 -3.64 17.07
C PHE A 63 19.19 -2.27 16.37
N GLY A 64 20.29 -1.94 15.68
CA GLY A 64 20.46 -0.67 14.96
C GLY A 64 21.11 0.43 15.81
N GLN A 65 20.92 1.69 15.40
CA GLN A 65 21.53 2.85 16.06
C GLN A 65 20.88 3.13 17.41
N SER A 66 21.68 3.27 18.46
CA SER A 66 21.18 3.65 19.79
C SER A 66 20.53 5.02 19.75
N LEU A 67 19.34 5.13 20.32
CA LEU A 67 18.70 6.42 20.54
C LEU A 67 19.47 7.20 21.62
N PRO A 68 19.59 8.54 21.49
CA PRO A 68 20.21 9.36 22.52
C PRO A 68 19.46 9.18 23.84
N ALA A 69 20.21 9.12 24.95
CA ALA A 69 19.64 8.88 26.28
C ALA A 69 18.54 9.92 26.59
N GLY A 70 17.29 9.47 26.56
CA GLY A 70 16.14 10.28 26.91
C GLY A 70 16.03 10.47 28.43
N PRO A 71 15.24 11.46 28.90
CA PRO A 71 15.05 11.73 30.33
C PRO A 71 14.26 10.64 31.08
N ARG A 72 13.72 9.63 30.38
CA ARG A 72 12.94 8.53 30.97
C ARG A 72 13.58 7.18 30.63
N ARG A 73 13.46 6.22 31.56
CA ARG A 73 13.98 4.85 31.38
C ARG A 73 13.34 4.20 30.15
N SER A 74 14.18 3.75 29.22
CA SER A 74 13.75 3.04 28.01
C SER A 74 13.10 1.72 28.37
N LEU A 75 12.17 1.25 27.51
CA LEU A 75 11.58 -0.08 27.59
C LEU A 75 12.67 -1.15 27.78
N ASP A 76 12.39 -2.15 28.62
CA ASP A 76 13.28 -3.30 28.77
C ASP A 76 13.29 -4.17 27.50
N GLU A 77 14.40 -4.85 27.25
CA GLU A 77 14.63 -5.68 26.06
C GLU A 77 13.57 -6.78 25.92
N SER A 78 13.12 -7.39 27.02
CA SER A 78 12.13 -8.48 26.98
C SER A 78 10.76 -7.96 26.56
N THR A 79 10.28 -6.86 27.14
CA THR A 79 8.99 -6.26 26.79
C THR A 79 9.01 -5.71 25.36
N ALA A 80 10.12 -5.14 24.90
CA ALA A 80 10.30 -4.70 23.52
C ALA A 80 10.17 -5.86 22.53
N ALA A 81 10.88 -6.96 22.78
CA ALA A 81 10.80 -8.17 21.97
C ALA A 81 9.39 -8.78 21.96
N GLN A 82 8.70 -8.79 23.10
CA GLN A 82 7.31 -9.26 23.19
C GLN A 82 6.36 -8.39 22.36
N LEU A 83 6.49 -7.06 22.41
CA LEU A 83 5.70 -6.15 21.59
C LEU A 83 5.96 -6.36 20.09
N ILE A 84 7.22 -6.52 19.69
CA ILE A 84 7.59 -6.81 18.29
C ILE A 84 6.93 -8.12 17.84
N SER A 85 7.01 -9.19 18.65
CA SER A 85 6.38 -10.48 18.34
C SER A 85 4.85 -10.35 18.20
N LEU A 86 4.19 -9.61 19.10
CA LEU A 86 2.75 -9.34 19.01
C LEU A 86 2.38 -8.58 17.73
N ILE A 87 3.18 -7.57 17.35
CA ILE A 87 2.97 -6.79 16.12
C ILE A 87 3.12 -7.68 14.89
N VAL A 88 4.20 -8.48 14.81
CA VAL A 88 4.42 -9.41 13.69
C VAL A 88 3.28 -10.42 13.60
N LYS A 89 2.88 -11.02 14.72
CA LYS A 89 1.76 -11.95 14.77
C LYS A 89 0.46 -11.31 14.28
N PHE A 90 0.12 -10.14 14.80
CA PHE A 90 -1.13 -9.46 14.48
C PHE A 90 -1.17 -8.93 13.04
N ALA A 91 -0.04 -8.49 12.48
CA ALA A 91 0.04 -8.03 11.10
C ALA A 91 -0.11 -9.18 10.08
N THR A 92 0.41 -10.36 10.42
CA THR A 92 0.50 -11.52 9.52
C THR A 92 -0.68 -12.50 9.61
N GLU A 93 -1.35 -12.58 10.77
CA GLU A 93 -2.53 -13.42 10.99
C GLU A 93 -3.85 -12.67 10.70
N SER A 94 -4.87 -13.39 10.28
CA SER A 94 -6.21 -12.87 10.01
C SER A 94 -6.88 -12.39 11.29
N GLN A 95 -7.33 -11.13 11.30
CA GLN A 95 -7.97 -10.47 12.45
C GLN A 95 -9.42 -10.06 12.13
N PRO A 96 -10.37 -11.00 12.00
CA PRO A 96 -11.74 -10.69 11.56
C PRO A 96 -12.56 -9.87 12.57
N SER A 97 -12.17 -9.87 13.85
CA SER A 97 -12.89 -9.21 14.95
C SER A 97 -12.30 -7.87 15.38
N ARG A 98 -11.28 -7.36 14.66
CA ARG A 98 -10.53 -6.15 15.04
C ARG A 98 -10.84 -4.98 14.14
N SER A 99 -10.62 -3.76 14.64
CA SER A 99 -10.93 -2.56 13.87
C SER A 99 -9.97 -2.39 12.69
N ALA A 100 -10.46 -1.82 11.58
CA ALA A 100 -9.63 -1.51 10.41
C ALA A 100 -8.43 -0.63 10.77
N LEU A 101 -8.59 0.26 11.75
CA LEU A 101 -7.53 1.15 12.26
C LEU A 101 -6.43 0.36 12.98
N GLU A 102 -6.77 -0.62 13.82
CA GLU A 102 -5.79 -1.47 14.50
C GLU A 102 -5.03 -2.35 13.50
N VAL A 103 -5.72 -2.91 12.51
CA VAL A 103 -5.10 -3.71 11.44
C VAL A 103 -4.15 -2.86 10.59
N ALA A 104 -4.56 -1.63 10.22
CA ALA A 104 -3.73 -0.68 9.51
C ALA A 104 -2.49 -0.29 10.34
N GLY A 105 -2.67 -0.03 11.64
CA GLY A 105 -1.57 0.29 12.54
C GLY A 105 -0.54 -0.83 12.66
N ALA A 106 -1.00 -2.07 12.80
CA ALA A 106 -0.10 -3.23 12.86
C ALA A 106 0.69 -3.40 11.57
N ARG A 107 0.02 -3.25 10.42
CA ARG A 107 0.67 -3.28 9.10
C ARG A 107 1.70 -2.17 8.95
N ASN A 108 1.38 -0.94 9.37
CA ASN A 108 2.30 0.20 9.27
C ASN A 108 3.55 0.00 10.14
N ILE A 109 3.38 -0.50 11.37
CA ILE A 109 4.53 -0.79 12.25
C ILE A 109 5.34 -1.97 11.70
N PHE A 110 4.68 -3.03 11.21
CA PHE A 110 5.35 -4.17 10.60
C PHE A 110 6.21 -3.75 9.40
N ASN A 111 5.66 -2.96 8.47
CA ASN A 111 6.41 -2.43 7.34
C ASN A 111 7.60 -1.58 7.80
N ALA A 112 7.41 -0.71 8.80
CA ALA A 112 8.49 0.10 9.35
C ALA A 112 9.61 -0.75 10.00
N LEU A 113 9.27 -1.87 10.64
CA LEU A 113 10.24 -2.81 11.18
C LEU A 113 11.04 -3.49 10.06
N THR A 114 10.36 -4.01 9.03
CA THR A 114 11.02 -4.69 7.90
C THR A 114 11.86 -3.73 7.06
N ASP A 115 11.41 -2.50 6.84
CA ASP A 115 12.17 -1.47 6.11
C ASP A 115 13.44 -1.08 6.86
N ARG A 116 13.35 -0.97 8.20
CA ARG A 116 14.51 -0.65 9.01
C ARG A 116 15.53 -1.79 9.01
N VAL A 117 15.08 -3.04 9.14
CA VAL A 117 15.94 -4.21 9.04
C VAL A 117 16.60 -4.26 7.66
N SER A 118 15.84 -4.03 6.58
CA SER A 118 16.34 -3.99 5.21
C SER A 118 17.44 -2.94 5.04
N THR A 119 17.23 -1.74 5.60
CA THR A 119 18.21 -0.65 5.58
C THR A 119 19.52 -1.02 6.29
N GLU A 120 19.44 -1.67 7.47
CA GLU A 120 20.64 -2.06 8.21
C GLU A 120 21.40 -3.21 7.53
N LEU A 121 20.70 -4.15 6.87
CA LEU A 121 21.33 -5.20 6.07
C LEU A 121 22.07 -4.61 4.86
N GLN A 122 21.46 -3.65 4.16
CA GLN A 122 22.08 -2.98 3.01
C GLN A 122 23.30 -2.14 3.42
N LYS A 123 23.27 -1.47 4.58
CA LYS A 123 24.45 -0.77 5.13
C LYS A 123 25.57 -1.73 5.46
N ALA A 124 25.26 -2.85 6.10
CA ALA A 124 26.26 -3.82 6.51
C ALA A 124 26.99 -4.48 5.33
N GLU A 125 26.35 -4.56 4.16
CA GLU A 125 26.98 -5.07 2.94
C GLU A 125 28.04 -4.11 2.37
N THR A 126 27.84 -2.80 2.48
CA THR A 126 28.84 -1.79 2.04
C THR A 126 30.10 -1.79 2.90
N SER A 127 30.02 -2.37 4.10
CA SER A 127 31.14 -2.49 5.04
C SER A 127 31.68 -3.92 4.94
N SER A 128 32.91 -4.11 4.45
CA SER A 128 33.57 -5.41 4.18
C SER A 128 33.84 -6.31 5.40
N ASP A 129 33.10 -6.11 6.50
CA ASP A 129 33.54 -6.33 7.88
C ASP A 129 32.92 -7.58 8.53
N GLY A 130 32.37 -8.52 7.74
CA GLY A 130 31.81 -9.77 8.26
C GLY A 130 30.61 -9.62 9.21
N ARG A 131 29.98 -8.43 9.28
CA ARG A 131 28.87 -8.11 10.20
C ARG A 131 27.51 -8.71 9.80
N LEU A 132 27.37 -9.13 8.54
CA LEU A 132 26.08 -9.58 8.00
C LEU A 132 25.53 -10.85 8.70
N PRO A 133 26.32 -11.93 8.92
CA PRO A 133 25.83 -13.11 9.65
C PRO A 133 25.43 -12.79 11.09
N LEU A 134 26.16 -11.91 11.77
CA LEU A 134 25.85 -11.47 13.13
C LEU A 134 24.54 -10.66 13.17
N LEU A 135 24.26 -9.84 12.16
CA LEU A 135 22.99 -9.12 12.04
C LEU A 135 21.81 -10.06 11.78
N VAL A 136 21.98 -11.04 10.90
CA VAL A 136 20.96 -12.08 10.65
C VAL A 136 20.67 -12.86 11.94
N GLN A 137 21.70 -13.25 12.69
CA GLN A 137 21.55 -13.92 13.97
C GLN A 137 20.89 -13.00 15.03
N SER A 138 21.24 -11.71 15.04
CA SER A 138 20.65 -10.72 15.96
C SER A 138 19.15 -10.53 15.73
N ILE A 139 18.67 -10.62 14.48
CA ILE A 139 17.24 -10.55 14.18
C ILE A 139 16.51 -11.74 14.82
N SER A 140 17.01 -12.95 14.64
CA SER A 140 16.38 -14.15 15.23
C SER A 140 16.53 -14.21 16.76
N SER A 141 17.64 -13.73 17.32
CA SER A 141 17.93 -13.87 18.75
C SER A 141 17.52 -12.69 19.62
N LYS A 142 17.37 -11.48 19.06
CA LYS A 142 17.03 -10.25 19.82
C LYS A 142 15.73 -9.60 19.35
N VAL A 143 15.51 -9.51 18.04
CA VAL A 143 14.30 -8.86 17.48
C VAL A 143 13.09 -9.79 17.60
N LEU A 144 13.28 -11.08 17.31
CA LEU A 144 12.23 -12.10 17.31
C LEU A 144 12.62 -13.37 18.10
N PRO A 145 13.06 -13.26 19.38
CA PRO A 145 13.59 -14.38 20.16
C PRO A 145 12.59 -15.52 20.42
N SER A 146 11.30 -15.22 20.40
CA SER A 146 10.21 -16.18 20.69
C SER A 146 9.28 -16.38 19.49
N ALA A 147 9.69 -15.96 18.30
CA ALA A 147 8.89 -16.13 17.10
C ALA A 147 8.89 -17.59 16.65
N SER A 148 7.74 -18.08 16.18
CA SER A 148 7.67 -19.39 15.54
C SER A 148 8.39 -19.37 14.18
N ASP A 149 8.76 -20.54 13.66
CA ASP A 149 9.33 -20.69 12.31
C ASP A 149 8.43 -20.03 11.25
N ILE A 150 7.11 -20.09 11.44
CA ILE A 150 6.15 -19.39 10.60
C ILE A 150 6.38 -17.87 10.65
N GLN A 151 6.39 -17.29 11.85
CA GLN A 151 6.54 -15.84 12.02
C GLN A 151 7.89 -15.32 11.52
N LEU A 152 8.97 -16.09 11.75
CA LEU A 152 10.29 -15.78 11.20
C LEU A 152 10.27 -15.80 9.67
N CYS A 153 9.66 -16.83 9.06
CA CYS A 153 9.52 -16.91 7.61
C CYS A 153 8.75 -15.70 7.04
N LEU A 154 7.58 -15.39 7.59
CA LEU A 154 6.75 -14.26 7.13
C LEU A 154 7.45 -12.91 7.27
N PHE A 155 8.23 -12.73 8.34
CA PHE A 155 9.04 -11.54 8.55
C PHE A 155 10.16 -11.44 7.49
N TRP A 156 10.94 -12.51 7.30
CA TRP A 156 12.09 -12.51 6.39
C TRP A 156 11.72 -12.41 4.91
N VAL A 157 10.60 -12.99 4.50
CA VAL A 157 10.05 -12.84 3.15
C VAL A 157 9.57 -11.40 2.87
N SER A 158 9.31 -10.62 3.93
CA SER A 158 8.91 -9.21 3.82
C SER A 158 10.09 -8.23 3.87
N VAL A 159 11.30 -8.72 4.20
CA VAL A 159 12.53 -7.93 4.19
C VAL A 159 13.08 -7.84 2.77
N THR A 160 13.57 -6.67 2.38
CA THR A 160 14.19 -6.42 1.06
C THR A 160 15.72 -6.29 1.20
N PRO A 161 16.46 -7.41 1.19
CA PRO A 161 17.89 -7.40 1.51
C PRO A 161 18.76 -6.75 0.42
N GLY A 162 18.22 -6.39 -0.75
CA GLY A 162 18.99 -5.77 -1.82
C GLY A 162 20.07 -6.71 -2.36
N LYS A 163 21.33 -6.25 -2.44
CA LYS A 163 22.45 -7.06 -2.95
C LYS A 163 22.87 -8.16 -1.94
N ALA A 164 22.60 -7.97 -0.64
CA ALA A 164 22.78 -8.95 0.43
C ALA A 164 21.86 -10.19 0.30
N ALA A 165 20.88 -10.14 -0.62
CA ALA A 165 19.99 -11.26 -0.93
C ALA A 165 20.77 -12.57 -1.15
N LYS A 166 21.92 -12.53 -1.84
CA LYS A 166 22.70 -13.73 -2.17
C LYS A 166 23.17 -14.50 -0.93
N LEU A 167 23.51 -13.79 0.15
CA LEU A 167 24.04 -14.39 1.38
C LEU A 167 22.92 -14.91 2.28
N ILE A 168 21.76 -14.28 2.25
CA ILE A 168 20.60 -14.61 3.08
C ILE A 168 19.70 -15.65 2.39
N LYS A 169 19.82 -15.81 1.05
CA LYS A 169 19.06 -16.74 0.22
C LYS A 169 18.98 -18.14 0.84
N PRO A 170 20.09 -18.83 1.21
CA PRO A 170 20.02 -20.19 1.76
C PRO A 170 19.19 -20.28 3.05
N PHE A 171 19.31 -19.27 3.91
CA PHE A 171 18.56 -19.19 5.17
C PHE A 171 17.05 -19.00 4.93
N ILE A 172 16.67 -18.11 4.01
CA ILE A 172 15.27 -17.91 3.62
C ILE A 172 14.70 -19.19 2.99
N GLY A 173 15.49 -19.90 2.17
CA GLY A 173 15.10 -21.20 1.61
C GLY A 173 14.74 -22.22 2.68
N GLN A 174 15.54 -22.34 3.75
CA GLN A 174 15.24 -23.23 4.87
C GLN A 174 13.96 -22.82 5.61
N LEU A 175 13.76 -21.52 5.85
CA LEU A 175 12.55 -21.01 6.49
C LEU A 175 11.29 -21.28 5.64
N LEU A 176 11.38 -21.11 4.32
CA LEU A 176 10.30 -21.45 3.39
C LEU A 176 9.99 -22.94 3.40
N HIS A 177 10.99 -23.81 3.39
CA HIS A 177 10.79 -25.26 3.50
C HIS A 177 10.03 -25.61 4.79
N ASN A 178 10.53 -25.15 5.94
CA ASN A 178 9.89 -25.40 7.24
C ASN A 178 8.45 -24.88 7.27
N PHE A 179 8.24 -23.66 6.75
CA PHE A 179 6.93 -23.04 6.65
C PHE A 179 5.93 -23.95 5.90
N PHE A 180 6.26 -24.40 4.69
CA PHE A 180 5.35 -25.25 3.92
C PHE A 180 5.13 -26.62 4.57
N VAL A 181 6.15 -27.21 5.19
CA VAL A 181 6.00 -28.47 5.94
C VAL A 181 5.04 -28.30 7.13
N ILE A 182 5.19 -27.24 7.92
CA ILE A 182 4.34 -26.98 9.09
C ILE A 182 2.89 -26.74 8.66
N VAL A 183 2.68 -25.91 7.63
CA VAL A 183 1.33 -25.58 7.14
C VAL A 183 0.65 -26.79 6.51
N VAL A 184 1.36 -27.62 5.73
CA VAL A 184 0.79 -28.84 5.14
C VAL A 184 0.46 -29.89 6.17
N SER A 185 1.33 -30.07 7.17
CA SER A 185 1.12 -31.07 8.23
C SER A 185 -0.03 -30.72 9.18
N GLY A 186 -0.59 -29.51 9.09
CA GLY A 186 -1.66 -29.05 9.96
C GLY A 186 -1.25 -28.95 11.43
N LYS A 187 0.06 -28.98 11.72
CA LYS A 187 0.61 -28.94 13.09
C LYS A 187 0.31 -27.63 13.80
N GLU A 188 0.17 -26.54 13.05
CA GLU A 188 -0.17 -25.21 13.56
C GLU A 188 -1.45 -24.70 12.86
N LYS A 189 -2.54 -24.52 13.60
CA LYS A 189 -3.77 -23.89 13.09
C LYS A 189 -3.62 -22.37 13.12
N THR A 190 -2.73 -21.81 12.30
CA THR A 190 -2.56 -20.36 12.16
C THR A 190 -3.32 -19.86 10.93
N SER A 191 -4.25 -18.93 11.13
CA SER A 191 -5.01 -18.32 10.04
C SER A 191 -4.19 -17.21 9.37
N ILE A 192 -3.21 -17.57 8.57
CA ILE A 192 -2.32 -16.61 7.89
C ILE A 192 -3.09 -15.79 6.86
N ARG A 193 -2.82 -14.49 6.75
CA ARG A 193 -3.45 -13.62 5.75
C ARG A 193 -2.95 -13.98 4.35
N THR A 194 -3.85 -13.93 3.37
CA THR A 194 -3.59 -14.36 1.99
C THR A 194 -2.40 -13.64 1.35
N GLU A 195 -2.18 -12.36 1.64
CA GLU A 195 -1.06 -11.57 1.11
C GLU A 195 0.31 -12.19 1.45
N PHE A 196 0.45 -12.76 2.66
CA PHE A 196 1.70 -13.38 3.10
C PHE A 196 1.90 -14.77 2.50
N LEU A 197 0.83 -15.53 2.30
CA LEU A 197 0.88 -16.81 1.57
C LEU A 197 1.38 -16.61 0.14
N ILE A 198 0.87 -15.58 -0.54
CA ILE A 198 1.30 -15.20 -1.89
C ILE A 198 2.78 -14.82 -1.90
N ARG A 199 3.24 -14.01 -0.93
CA ARG A 199 4.65 -13.61 -0.81
C ARG A 199 5.57 -14.82 -0.62
N CYS A 200 5.20 -15.79 0.22
CA CYS A 200 6.01 -17.01 0.42
C CYS A 200 6.12 -17.86 -0.85
N VAL A 201 5.01 -18.05 -1.58
CA VAL A 201 5.01 -18.79 -2.84
C VAL A 201 5.80 -18.04 -3.93
N THR A 202 5.71 -16.72 -3.96
CA THR A 202 6.47 -15.88 -4.91
C THR A 202 7.96 -15.95 -4.62
N ALA A 203 8.38 -15.78 -3.35
CA ALA A 203 9.78 -15.91 -2.94
C ALA A 203 10.35 -17.30 -3.27
N TYR A 204 9.55 -18.35 -3.14
CA TYR A 204 9.92 -19.69 -3.59
C TYR A 204 10.15 -19.76 -5.10
N LEU A 205 9.27 -19.17 -5.91
CA LEU A 205 9.36 -19.19 -7.36
C LEU A 205 10.51 -18.33 -7.90
N GLU A 206 10.88 -17.25 -7.22
CA GLU A 206 12.00 -16.39 -7.60
C GLU A 206 13.36 -16.95 -7.18
N GLY A 207 13.43 -17.72 -6.09
CA GLY A 207 14.70 -18.25 -5.60
C GLY A 207 15.04 -19.65 -6.09
N ASP A 208 16.29 -19.94 -6.44
CA ASP A 208 16.76 -21.28 -6.84
C ASP A 208 16.88 -22.23 -5.64
N PHE A 209 15.76 -22.50 -5.00
CA PHE A 209 15.69 -23.36 -3.82
C PHE A 209 15.24 -24.76 -4.23
N ASP A 210 16.01 -25.77 -3.84
CA ASP A 210 15.57 -27.16 -3.89
C ASP A 210 14.62 -27.44 -2.73
N ILE A 211 13.38 -26.98 -2.87
CA ILE A 211 12.31 -27.26 -1.90
C ILE A 211 11.35 -28.18 -2.62
N GLY A 212 11.40 -29.46 -2.23
CA GLY A 212 10.59 -30.53 -2.83
C GLY A 212 9.08 -30.42 -2.58
N THR A 213 8.41 -31.57 -2.55
CA THR A 213 6.96 -31.82 -2.54
C THR A 213 6.07 -30.97 -1.61
N PRO A 214 6.49 -30.43 -0.43
CA PRO A 214 5.61 -29.69 0.47
C PRO A 214 4.89 -28.48 -0.16
N VAL A 215 5.54 -27.71 -1.04
CA VAL A 215 4.89 -26.55 -1.68
C VAL A 215 3.77 -27.00 -2.62
N ILE A 216 4.00 -28.09 -3.36
CA ILE A 216 3.01 -28.70 -4.26
C ILE A 216 1.82 -29.22 -3.45
N THR A 217 2.08 -29.93 -2.34
CA THR A 217 1.02 -30.42 -1.44
C THR A 217 0.25 -29.27 -0.80
N PHE A 218 0.93 -28.19 -0.40
CA PHE A 218 0.28 -26.98 0.11
C PHE A 218 -0.70 -26.39 -0.91
N LEU A 219 -0.24 -26.20 -2.15
CA LEU A 219 -1.08 -25.64 -3.22
C LEU A 219 -2.26 -26.57 -3.53
N ARG A 220 -2.05 -27.89 -3.58
CA ARG A 220 -3.13 -28.88 -3.74
C ARG A 220 -4.18 -28.77 -2.62
N ASN A 221 -3.75 -28.67 -1.37
CA ASN A 221 -4.65 -28.54 -0.22
C ASN A 221 -5.43 -27.22 -0.27
N GLN A 222 -4.79 -26.10 -0.60
CA GLN A 222 -5.47 -24.81 -0.73
C GLN A 222 -6.44 -24.76 -1.93
N ILE A 223 -6.19 -25.55 -2.99
CA ILE A 223 -7.12 -25.72 -4.11
C ILE A 223 -8.37 -26.50 -3.69
N ALA A 224 -8.24 -27.47 -2.77
CA ALA A 224 -9.36 -28.23 -2.23
C ALA A 224 -10.26 -27.38 -1.29
N GLU A 225 -9.70 -26.36 -0.62
CA GLU A 225 -10.40 -25.51 0.37
C GLU A 225 -11.13 -24.28 -0.23
N ASP A 226 -11.71 -24.38 -1.44
CA ASP A 226 -12.47 -23.30 -2.10
C ASP A 226 -11.66 -22.03 -2.49
N LYS A 227 -10.35 -22.00 -2.19
CA LYS A 227 -9.39 -20.96 -2.62
C LYS A 227 -8.69 -21.29 -3.94
N LYS A 228 -9.24 -22.24 -4.71
CA LYS A 228 -8.76 -22.69 -6.04
C LYS A 228 -8.35 -21.54 -6.94
N HIS A 229 -9.11 -20.46 -6.93
CA HIS A 229 -8.87 -19.27 -7.73
C HIS A 229 -7.53 -18.56 -7.43
N ILE A 230 -7.08 -18.49 -6.18
CA ILE A 230 -5.86 -17.73 -5.80
C ILE A 230 -4.59 -18.50 -6.16
N PHE A 231 -4.62 -19.83 -6.04
CA PHE A 231 -3.42 -20.68 -6.10
C PHE A 231 -3.21 -21.42 -7.43
N ASN A 232 -4.19 -21.41 -8.33
CA ASN A 232 -4.10 -22.08 -9.63
C ASN A 232 -2.97 -21.56 -10.53
N SER A 233 -2.70 -20.25 -10.55
CA SER A 233 -1.62 -19.68 -11.37
C SER A 233 -0.22 -20.05 -10.87
N PHE A 234 -0.06 -20.13 -9.54
CA PHE A 234 1.18 -20.51 -8.90
C PHE A 234 1.47 -21.99 -9.08
N LEU A 235 0.44 -22.84 -9.11
CA LEU A 235 0.60 -24.28 -9.28
C LEU A 235 1.35 -24.63 -10.58
N GLY A 236 0.99 -24.01 -11.71
CA GLY A 236 1.67 -24.24 -12.99
C GLY A 236 3.15 -23.83 -12.96
N GLN A 237 3.48 -22.69 -12.35
CA GLN A 237 4.86 -22.21 -12.23
C GLN A 237 5.68 -23.07 -11.27
N VAL A 238 5.08 -23.51 -10.15
CA VAL A 238 5.73 -24.39 -9.18
C VAL A 238 6.02 -25.76 -9.80
N ILE A 239 5.10 -26.30 -10.60
CA ILE A 239 5.28 -27.59 -11.29
C ILE A 239 6.34 -27.49 -12.38
N ALA A 240 6.32 -26.42 -13.20
CA ALA A 240 7.37 -26.17 -14.20
C ALA A 240 8.76 -26.03 -13.56
N LYS A 241 8.83 -25.47 -12.35
CA LYS A 241 10.06 -25.37 -11.57
C LYS A 241 10.47 -26.71 -10.96
N ALA A 242 9.54 -27.47 -10.39
CA ALA A 242 9.80 -28.80 -9.81
C ALA A 242 10.29 -29.81 -10.87
N GLY A 243 9.80 -29.72 -12.11
CA GLY A 243 10.28 -30.53 -13.23
C GLY A 243 11.75 -30.29 -13.60
N LYS A 244 12.37 -29.18 -13.16
CA LYS A 244 13.83 -28.95 -13.29
C LYS A 244 14.66 -29.67 -12.23
N PHE A 245 14.06 -30.10 -11.12
CA PHE A 245 14.77 -30.62 -9.95
C PHE A 245 14.46 -32.10 -9.59
N SER A 246 13.46 -32.74 -10.22
CA SER A 246 13.13 -34.14 -9.93
C SER A 246 12.97 -35.02 -11.18
N SER A 247 13.60 -36.20 -11.17
CA SER A 247 13.43 -37.28 -12.15
C SER A 247 12.36 -38.31 -11.78
N GLU A 248 11.71 -38.17 -10.62
CA GLU A 248 10.76 -39.17 -10.06
C GLU A 248 9.29 -38.75 -10.14
N VAL A 249 9.00 -37.53 -10.59
CA VAL A 249 7.62 -37.11 -10.83
C VAL A 249 7.22 -37.66 -12.20
N ASP A 250 6.19 -38.50 -12.24
CA ASP A 250 5.59 -39.00 -13.48
C ASP A 250 4.97 -37.82 -14.24
N ASN A 251 5.84 -37.14 -14.99
CA ASN A 251 5.61 -35.81 -15.54
C ASN A 251 4.39 -35.83 -16.47
N GLU A 252 4.15 -36.93 -17.18
CA GLU A 252 3.00 -37.06 -18.09
C GLU A 252 1.65 -37.08 -17.38
N ALA A 253 1.50 -37.87 -16.30
CA ALA A 253 0.25 -37.94 -15.55
C ALA A 253 -0.05 -36.61 -14.84
N LEU A 254 0.99 -35.93 -14.36
CA LEU A 254 0.88 -34.64 -13.66
C LEU A 254 0.63 -33.48 -14.63
N ILE A 255 1.31 -33.46 -15.78
CA ILE A 255 1.06 -32.53 -16.89
C ILE A 255 -0.37 -32.72 -17.39
N THR A 256 -0.83 -33.96 -17.55
CA THR A 256 -2.22 -34.25 -17.95
C THR A 256 -3.24 -33.75 -16.91
N GLN A 257 -2.97 -33.88 -15.61
CA GLN A 257 -3.84 -33.32 -14.56
C GLN A 257 -3.82 -31.79 -14.54
N VAL A 258 -2.65 -31.16 -14.74
CA VAL A 258 -2.50 -29.71 -14.85
C VAL A 258 -3.19 -29.19 -16.11
N GLU A 259 -3.06 -29.89 -17.23
CA GLU A 259 -3.70 -29.58 -18.49
C GLU A 259 -5.22 -29.79 -18.40
N GLN A 260 -5.72 -30.83 -17.73
CA GLN A 260 -7.15 -31.01 -17.44
C GLN A 260 -7.68 -29.94 -16.46
N LEU A 261 -6.89 -29.50 -15.48
CA LEU A 261 -7.24 -28.41 -14.55
C LEU A 261 -7.20 -27.03 -15.23
N CYS A 262 -6.28 -26.82 -16.18
CA CYS A 262 -6.22 -25.63 -17.04
C CYS A 262 -7.32 -25.65 -18.11
N ALA A 263 -7.65 -26.84 -18.65
CA ALA A 263 -8.68 -27.05 -19.69
C ALA A 263 -10.12 -27.00 -19.14
N THR A 264 -10.34 -27.29 -17.85
CA THR A 264 -11.63 -27.04 -17.17
C THR A 264 -11.89 -25.55 -16.91
N GLY A 265 -10.99 -24.66 -17.36
CA GLY A 265 -11.41 -23.56 -18.20
C GLY A 265 -12.41 -22.56 -17.60
N THR A 266 -12.24 -22.18 -16.33
CA THR A 266 -12.75 -20.89 -15.85
C THR A 266 -11.75 -20.26 -14.90
N TYR A 267 -10.92 -19.36 -15.42
CA TYR A 267 -10.31 -18.33 -14.58
C TYR A 267 -11.45 -17.54 -13.94
N ASN A 268 -11.76 -17.77 -12.66
CA ASN A 268 -12.73 -16.90 -12.00
C ASN A 268 -12.12 -15.48 -11.87
N SER A 269 -12.94 -14.46 -11.97
CA SER A 269 -12.52 -13.05 -11.96
C SER A 269 -11.77 -12.64 -10.68
N ALA A 270 -11.97 -13.34 -9.56
CA ALA A 270 -11.30 -13.09 -8.28
C ALA A 270 -9.84 -13.58 -8.28
N ALA A 271 -9.52 -14.68 -8.96
CA ALA A 271 -8.15 -15.17 -9.20
C ALA A 271 -7.30 -14.14 -9.93
N LYS A 272 -7.82 -13.72 -11.10
CA LYS A 272 -7.19 -12.72 -11.95
C LYS A 272 -7.03 -11.43 -11.16
N LYS A 273 -8.05 -11.03 -10.39
CA LYS A 273 -8.05 -9.83 -9.54
C LYS A 273 -7.00 -9.88 -8.42
N ALA A 274 -6.82 -10.98 -7.69
CA ALA A 274 -5.84 -11.04 -6.58
C ALA A 274 -4.37 -11.07 -7.06
N LEU A 275 -4.08 -11.78 -8.16
CA LEU A 275 -2.76 -11.74 -8.80
C LEU A 275 -2.51 -10.42 -9.54
N PHE A 276 -3.54 -9.80 -10.11
CA PHE A 276 -3.47 -8.41 -10.57
C PHE A 276 -3.17 -7.49 -9.39
N GLU A 277 -3.92 -7.55 -8.29
CA GLU A 277 -3.77 -6.64 -7.14
C GLU A 277 -2.37 -6.72 -6.50
N ALA A 278 -1.77 -7.91 -6.39
CA ALA A 278 -0.41 -8.05 -5.87
C ALA A 278 0.67 -7.50 -6.81
N SER A 279 0.51 -7.65 -8.13
CA SER A 279 1.43 -7.07 -9.13
C SER A 279 1.19 -5.57 -9.36
N ASN A 280 -0.05 -5.11 -9.17
CA ASN A 280 -0.46 -3.72 -9.33
C ASN A 280 0.03 -2.80 -8.20
N MET A 281 0.39 -3.35 -7.04
CA MET A 281 0.91 -2.57 -5.91
C MET A 281 2.41 -2.25 -6.02
N LEU A 282 3.13 -2.85 -6.97
CA LEU A 282 4.56 -2.58 -7.16
C LEU A 282 4.79 -1.11 -7.56
N LEU A 283 4.05 -0.60 -8.54
CA LEU A 283 4.15 0.79 -8.97
C LEU A 283 3.77 1.76 -7.84
N VAL A 284 2.72 1.41 -7.08
CA VAL A 284 2.29 2.16 -5.89
C VAL A 284 3.42 2.20 -4.86
N GLY A 285 4.08 1.06 -4.60
CA GLY A 285 5.21 0.97 -3.68
C GLY A 285 6.41 1.82 -4.12
N VAL A 286 6.72 1.86 -5.41
CA VAL A 286 7.79 2.74 -5.96
C VAL A 286 7.46 4.20 -5.74
N ILE A 287 6.22 4.61 -6.05
CA ILE A 287 5.76 5.99 -5.92
C ILE A 287 5.75 6.41 -4.44
N GLN A 288 5.11 5.62 -3.58
CA GLN A 288 4.98 5.93 -2.16
C GLN A 288 6.34 5.88 -1.43
N GLY A 289 7.21 4.92 -1.77
CA GLY A 289 8.54 4.79 -1.16
C GLY A 289 9.49 5.93 -1.52
N ALA A 290 9.35 6.52 -2.71
CA ALA A 290 10.19 7.63 -3.17
C ALA A 290 9.64 9.03 -2.82
N GLY A 291 8.40 9.12 -2.32
CA GLY A 291 7.76 10.39 -1.97
C GLY A 291 7.53 11.31 -3.17
N ARG A 292 7.07 12.55 -2.92
CA ARG A 292 6.61 13.46 -3.97
C ARG A 292 7.69 13.86 -4.99
N SER A 293 8.95 13.86 -4.57
CA SER A 293 10.12 14.05 -5.44
C SER A 293 10.25 13.01 -6.55
N CYS A 294 9.59 11.86 -6.43
CA CYS A 294 9.59 10.80 -7.45
C CYS A 294 9.10 11.32 -8.81
N THR A 295 8.14 12.27 -8.81
CA THR A 295 7.59 12.87 -10.02
C THR A 295 8.14 14.27 -10.31
N ALA A 296 9.23 14.70 -9.66
CA ALA A 296 9.77 16.05 -9.86
C ALA A 296 10.35 16.25 -11.27
N SER A 297 10.92 15.19 -11.86
CA SER A 297 11.38 15.16 -13.25
C SER A 297 11.22 13.75 -13.83
N GLU A 298 11.17 13.64 -15.16
CA GLU A 298 11.08 12.33 -15.83
C GLU A 298 12.29 11.45 -15.51
N GLU A 299 13.49 12.03 -15.45
CA GLU A 299 14.73 11.32 -15.11
C GLU A 299 14.69 10.75 -13.69
N ALA A 300 14.19 11.52 -12.73
CA ALA A 300 14.02 11.07 -11.35
C ALA A 300 13.08 9.86 -11.30
N PHE A 301 11.95 9.93 -11.99
CA PHE A 301 10.98 8.84 -12.01
C PHE A 301 11.53 7.59 -12.71
N ARG A 302 12.18 7.74 -13.87
CA ARG A 302 12.83 6.63 -14.60
C ARG A 302 13.89 5.94 -13.75
N THR A 303 14.67 6.69 -12.97
CA THR A 303 15.70 6.15 -12.09
C THR A 303 15.08 5.27 -11.00
N ARG A 304 13.97 5.71 -10.40
CA ARG A 304 13.25 4.93 -9.38
C ARG A 304 12.63 3.65 -9.93
N LEU A 305 12.07 3.70 -11.13
CA LEU A 305 11.54 2.50 -11.80
C LEU A 305 12.65 1.47 -12.07
N LYS A 306 13.84 1.92 -12.49
CA LYS A 306 15.00 1.05 -12.69
C LYS A 306 15.51 0.43 -11.38
N GLU A 307 15.57 1.20 -10.30
CA GLU A 307 15.95 0.69 -8.97
C GLU A 307 15.00 -0.40 -8.46
N ALA A 308 13.72 -0.32 -8.84
CA ALA A 308 12.69 -1.28 -8.50
C ALA A 308 12.55 -2.42 -9.53
N SER A 309 13.46 -2.53 -10.50
CA SER A 309 13.41 -3.52 -11.59
C SER A 309 12.13 -3.47 -12.45
N MET A 310 11.43 -2.33 -12.48
CA MET A 310 10.21 -2.10 -13.27
C MET A 310 10.55 -1.50 -14.64
N THR A 311 11.19 -2.28 -15.51
CA THR A 311 11.62 -1.81 -16.84
C THR A 311 10.82 -2.41 -18.00
N GLU A 312 9.95 -3.38 -17.74
CA GLU A 312 9.15 -4.04 -18.77
C GLU A 312 7.77 -3.40 -18.91
N ALA A 313 7.26 -3.32 -20.14
CA ALA A 313 5.92 -2.80 -20.43
C ALA A 313 4.81 -3.59 -19.70
N SER A 314 5.04 -4.88 -19.44
CA SER A 314 4.17 -5.79 -18.69
C SER A 314 3.88 -5.30 -17.27
N CYS A 315 4.78 -4.51 -16.67
CA CYS A 315 4.62 -3.93 -15.35
C CYS A 315 3.59 -2.78 -15.32
N PHE A 316 3.27 -2.18 -16.47
CA PHE A 316 2.41 -0.99 -16.58
C PHE A 316 1.07 -1.38 -17.23
N THR A 317 0.22 -2.07 -16.46
CA THR A 317 -1.14 -2.41 -16.90
C THR A 317 -2.13 -1.28 -16.57
N PRO A 318 -3.31 -1.23 -17.22
CA PRO A 318 -4.34 -0.23 -16.89
C PRO A 318 -4.71 -0.19 -15.40
N SER A 319 -4.73 -1.35 -14.73
CA SER A 319 -5.05 -1.41 -13.30
C SER A 319 -3.89 -0.98 -12.42
N THR A 320 -2.64 -1.33 -12.76
CA THR A 320 -1.44 -0.86 -12.06
C THR A 320 -1.35 0.65 -12.08
N VAL A 321 -1.57 1.24 -13.27
CA VAL A 321 -1.47 2.69 -13.48
C VAL A 321 -2.62 3.41 -12.79
N ALA A 322 -3.84 2.87 -12.81
CA ALA A 322 -4.98 3.45 -12.09
C ALA A 322 -4.76 3.45 -10.57
N LEU A 323 -4.27 2.35 -9.99
CA LEU A 323 -3.97 2.28 -8.56
C LEU A 323 -2.82 3.22 -8.16
N ALA A 324 -1.78 3.29 -8.99
CA ALA A 324 -0.71 4.26 -8.85
C ALA A 324 -1.24 5.71 -8.90
N LEU A 325 -2.13 6.02 -9.84
CA LEU A 325 -2.79 7.32 -9.92
C LEU A 325 -3.57 7.61 -8.64
N VAL A 326 -4.43 6.69 -8.19
CA VAL A 326 -5.18 6.83 -6.94
C VAL A 326 -4.26 7.13 -5.75
N SER A 327 -3.10 6.46 -5.67
CA SER A 327 -2.10 6.71 -4.62
C SER A 327 -1.46 8.11 -4.69
N LEU A 328 -1.43 8.76 -5.86
CA LEU A 328 -0.99 10.15 -6.03
C LEU A 328 -2.08 11.14 -5.57
N LEU A 329 -3.36 10.76 -5.69
CA LEU A 329 -4.51 11.59 -5.28
C LEU A 329 -4.70 11.62 -3.78
N ASP A 330 -4.35 10.49 -3.14
CA ASP A 330 -4.29 10.29 -1.71
C ASP A 330 -3.07 11.06 -1.18
N GLY A 331 -3.18 12.39 -1.27
CA GLY A 331 -2.21 13.31 -0.75
C GLY A 331 -2.14 13.08 0.74
N GLY A 332 -1.19 12.22 1.16
CA GLY A 332 -0.77 12.07 2.55
C GLY A 332 -0.80 13.45 3.21
N PRO A 333 -1.38 13.54 4.42
CA PRO A 333 -2.04 14.74 4.92
C PRO A 333 -1.18 15.97 4.68
N SER A 334 -1.60 16.82 3.73
CA SER A 334 -1.13 18.19 3.72
C SER A 334 -1.69 18.82 4.99
N ARG A 335 -0.81 19.37 5.82
CA ARG A 335 -1.11 19.89 7.17
C ARG A 335 -2.05 21.10 7.15
N THR A 336 -2.56 21.50 5.98
CA THR A 336 -3.34 22.72 5.77
C THR A 336 -4.81 22.46 5.43
N THR A 337 -5.28 21.23 5.23
CA THR A 337 -6.69 20.96 4.83
C THR A 337 -7.53 20.24 5.88
N THR A 338 -7.12 20.23 7.16
CA THR A 338 -8.01 19.88 8.28
C THR A 338 -8.85 21.08 8.76
N GLN A 339 -8.99 22.12 7.95
CA GLN A 339 -9.73 23.33 8.28
C GLN A 339 -10.87 23.60 7.30
N ALA A 340 -11.74 22.62 7.10
CA ALA A 340 -13.07 22.85 6.50
C ALA A 340 -14.10 21.83 7.01
N LYS A 341 -14.10 21.59 8.33
CA LYS A 341 -15.26 21.14 9.12
C LYS A 341 -14.99 21.49 10.58
N ARG A 342 -14.75 22.79 10.83
CA ARG A 342 -14.78 23.32 12.19
C ARG A 342 -16.23 23.62 12.52
N HIS A 343 -16.77 22.90 13.50
CA HIS A 343 -18.00 23.28 14.19
C HIS A 343 -17.90 24.74 14.62
N ALA A 344 -19.04 25.44 14.56
CA ALA A 344 -19.23 26.87 14.80
C ALA A 344 -18.94 27.34 16.25
N SER A 345 -17.73 27.13 16.76
CA SER A 345 -17.36 27.58 18.12
C SER A 345 -15.91 28.08 18.25
N PHE A 346 -15.30 28.54 17.16
CA PHE A 346 -13.95 29.13 17.22
C PHE A 346 -13.80 30.34 16.29
N GLU A 347 -14.74 31.28 16.34
CA GLU A 347 -14.49 32.66 15.93
C GLU A 347 -14.15 33.48 17.19
N ARG A 348 -12.88 33.43 17.62
CA ARG A 348 -12.37 34.45 18.57
C ARG A 348 -10.85 34.64 18.63
N ALA A 349 -10.08 34.17 17.65
CA ALA A 349 -8.66 34.50 17.55
C ALA A 349 -8.44 35.35 16.29
N GLY A 350 -7.97 36.59 16.49
CA GLY A 350 -7.78 37.62 15.48
C GLY A 350 -6.68 37.35 14.45
N PRO A 351 -6.43 38.33 13.56
CA PRO A 351 -5.62 38.14 12.35
C PRO A 351 -4.12 38.22 12.68
N GLY A 352 -3.32 37.27 12.18
CA GLY A 352 -1.86 37.35 12.35
C GLY A 352 -1.03 36.07 12.16
N VAL A 353 -1.55 35.03 11.50
CA VAL A 353 -0.76 33.82 11.17
C VAL A 353 -0.73 33.61 9.67
N SER A 354 0.06 34.43 9.00
CA SER A 354 0.61 34.15 7.68
C SER A 354 2.13 34.32 7.78
N GLU A 355 2.86 33.46 7.07
CA GLU A 355 4.31 33.51 6.88
C GLU A 355 5.18 32.84 7.96
N LEU A 356 5.23 31.50 7.88
CA LEU A 356 6.44 30.74 8.17
C LEU A 356 6.68 29.85 6.95
N ASP A 357 7.66 30.23 6.12
CA ASP A 357 8.11 29.47 4.94
C ASP A 357 8.63 28.10 5.37
N VAL A 358 7.77 27.09 5.24
CA VAL A 358 8.16 25.68 5.19
C VAL A 358 8.45 25.41 3.72
N SER A 359 9.65 24.93 3.40
CA SER A 359 9.96 24.41 2.06
C SER A 359 8.98 23.27 1.74
N GLU A 360 7.93 23.57 0.98
CA GLU A 360 6.92 22.61 0.57
C GLU A 360 7.57 21.61 -0.39
N ASP A 361 7.52 20.32 -0.06
CA ASP A 361 7.80 19.28 -1.06
C ASP A 361 6.86 19.52 -2.25
N PRO A 362 7.38 19.56 -3.50
CA PRO A 362 6.57 19.89 -4.66
C PRO A 362 5.39 18.92 -4.77
N PRO A 363 4.21 19.39 -5.22
CA PRO A 363 3.07 18.51 -5.42
C PRO A 363 3.38 17.42 -6.45
N TRP A 364 2.67 16.30 -6.37
CA TRP A 364 2.77 15.23 -7.37
C TRP A 364 2.50 15.76 -8.78
N ASN A 365 3.41 15.50 -9.70
CA ASN A 365 3.30 15.93 -11.09
C ASN A 365 2.70 14.81 -11.95
N GLY A 366 1.40 14.96 -12.25
CA GLY A 366 0.67 13.99 -13.07
C GLY A 366 1.20 13.87 -14.50
N LYS A 367 1.72 14.96 -15.08
CA LYS A 367 2.27 14.96 -16.45
C LYS A 367 3.54 14.11 -16.52
N VAL A 368 4.48 14.31 -15.59
CA VAL A 368 5.72 13.52 -15.52
C VAL A 368 5.39 12.04 -15.33
N PHE A 369 4.47 11.72 -14.41
CA PHE A 369 4.03 10.35 -14.19
C PHE A 369 3.50 9.72 -15.48
N ALA A 370 2.54 10.37 -16.14
CA ALA A 370 1.91 9.83 -17.35
C ALA A 370 2.86 9.77 -18.55
N SER A 371 3.76 10.75 -18.70
CA SER A 371 4.78 10.79 -19.76
C SER A 371 5.68 9.55 -19.68
N VAL A 372 6.29 9.31 -18.53
CA VAL A 372 7.18 8.16 -18.33
C VAL A 372 6.42 6.83 -18.45
N VAL A 373 5.20 6.73 -17.92
CA VAL A 373 4.37 5.51 -18.10
C VAL A 373 4.09 5.24 -19.58
N ASN A 374 3.79 6.28 -20.36
CA ASN A 374 3.57 6.19 -21.79
C ASN A 374 4.81 5.76 -22.58
N GLU A 375 6.00 6.14 -22.11
CA GLU A 375 7.26 5.65 -22.68
C GLU A 375 7.50 4.18 -22.37
N MET A 376 7.25 3.77 -21.12
CA MET A 376 7.48 2.39 -20.68
C MET A 376 6.47 1.41 -21.30
N ASN A 377 5.22 1.83 -21.49
CA ASN A 377 4.22 1.07 -22.22
C ASN A 377 3.45 1.96 -23.22
N PRO A 378 3.95 2.08 -24.46
CA PRO A 378 3.31 2.89 -25.50
C PRO A 378 1.92 2.42 -25.93
N ASN A 379 1.59 1.14 -25.65
CA ASN A 379 0.33 0.50 -26.02
C ASN A 379 -0.72 0.54 -24.89
N LEU A 380 -0.43 1.21 -23.77
CA LEU A 380 -1.34 1.33 -22.64
C LEU A 380 -2.63 2.06 -23.03
N ASP A 381 -3.78 1.44 -22.78
CA ASP A 381 -5.07 2.10 -22.99
C ASP A 381 -5.51 2.93 -21.79
N TRP A 382 -5.34 4.24 -21.89
CA TRP A 382 -5.74 5.20 -20.85
C TRP A 382 -7.26 5.33 -20.69
N CYS A 383 -8.05 4.93 -21.69
CA CYS A 383 -9.50 4.80 -21.50
C CYS A 383 -9.83 3.66 -20.52
N GLU A 384 -9.10 2.54 -20.60
CA GLU A 384 -9.23 1.47 -19.61
C GLU A 384 -8.68 1.90 -18.25
N VAL A 385 -7.56 2.64 -18.19
CA VAL A 385 -7.06 3.23 -16.92
C VAL A 385 -8.16 4.06 -16.25
N PHE A 386 -8.88 4.87 -17.01
CA PHE A 386 -10.01 5.66 -16.50
C PHE A 386 -11.14 4.79 -15.94
N ASP A 387 -11.50 3.69 -16.63
CA ASP A 387 -12.50 2.73 -16.12
C ASP A 387 -12.07 2.09 -14.78
N ARG A 388 -10.75 1.91 -14.58
CA ARG A 388 -10.20 1.31 -13.36
C ARG A 388 -10.08 2.29 -12.19
N LEU A 389 -10.41 3.58 -12.37
CA LEU A 389 -10.51 4.55 -11.27
C LEU A 389 -11.75 4.34 -10.40
N ASP A 390 -12.69 3.49 -10.84
CA ASP A 390 -13.86 3.04 -10.07
C ASP A 390 -13.44 2.10 -8.92
N ASP A 391 -12.72 2.67 -7.96
CA ASP A 391 -12.13 1.98 -6.80
C ASP A 391 -12.50 2.70 -5.49
N VAL A 392 -12.59 1.93 -4.39
CA VAL A 392 -12.97 2.46 -3.07
C VAL A 392 -11.92 3.40 -2.48
N GLN A 393 -10.67 3.29 -2.90
CA GLN A 393 -9.58 4.17 -2.46
C GLN A 393 -9.53 5.48 -3.27
N MET A 394 -10.26 5.57 -4.37
CA MET A 394 -10.31 6.77 -5.19
C MET A 394 -11.15 7.83 -4.48
N LEU A 395 -10.49 8.88 -3.97
CA LEU A 395 -11.15 10.06 -3.42
C LEU A 395 -10.44 11.34 -3.88
N VAL A 396 -11.15 12.16 -4.65
CA VAL A 396 -10.64 13.48 -5.07
C VAL A 396 -11.32 14.55 -4.24
N THR A 397 -10.63 15.02 -3.21
CA THR A 397 -11.15 15.99 -2.23
C THR A 397 -10.43 17.33 -2.26
N ARG A 398 -9.36 17.44 -3.03
CA ARG A 398 -8.51 18.64 -3.10
C ARG A 398 -8.31 19.07 -4.54
N ARG A 399 -8.29 20.38 -4.75
CA ARG A 399 -7.94 21.01 -6.02
C ARG A 399 -6.63 20.46 -6.61
N GLN A 400 -5.57 20.33 -5.79
CA GLN A 400 -4.30 19.80 -6.25
C GLN A 400 -4.38 18.34 -6.72
N SER A 401 -5.17 17.49 -6.03
CA SER A 401 -5.40 16.11 -6.47
C SER A 401 -6.14 16.09 -7.82
N LEU A 402 -7.09 17.00 -8.04
CA LEU A 402 -7.74 17.17 -9.33
C LEU A 402 -6.74 17.61 -10.42
N ILE A 403 -5.87 18.59 -10.15
CA ILE A 403 -4.82 19.00 -11.10
C ILE A 403 -3.97 17.79 -11.49
N THR A 404 -3.43 17.07 -10.50
CA THR A 404 -2.58 15.90 -10.73
C THR A 404 -3.30 14.82 -11.54
N LEU A 405 -4.57 14.53 -11.22
CA LEU A 405 -5.36 13.55 -11.95
C LEU A 405 -5.60 13.97 -13.41
N ILE A 406 -6.07 15.19 -13.62
CA ILE A 406 -6.44 15.69 -14.95
C ILE A 406 -5.20 15.84 -15.84
N ASP A 407 -4.09 16.30 -15.28
CA ASP A 407 -2.81 16.38 -15.98
C ASP A 407 -2.32 14.99 -16.41
N ALA A 408 -2.40 14.00 -15.52
CA ALA A 408 -2.02 12.64 -15.86
C ALA A 408 -2.92 12.03 -16.93
N LEU A 409 -4.25 12.20 -16.82
CA LEU A 409 -5.20 11.67 -17.79
C LEU A 409 -5.05 12.34 -19.16
N LYS A 410 -4.94 13.67 -19.23
CA LYS A 410 -4.74 14.41 -20.49
C LYS A 410 -3.41 14.02 -21.15
N THR A 411 -2.34 13.93 -20.37
CA THR A 411 -1.01 13.51 -20.88
C THR A 411 -1.03 12.04 -21.33
N GLY A 412 -1.73 11.19 -20.57
CA GLY A 412 -1.90 9.78 -20.84
C GLY A 412 -2.63 9.49 -22.14
N LEU A 413 -3.79 10.15 -22.32
CA LEU A 413 -4.65 10.02 -23.50
C LEU A 413 -4.02 10.57 -24.79
N ARG A 414 -3.00 11.44 -24.68
CA ARG A 414 -2.33 12.10 -25.82
C ARG A 414 -3.37 12.85 -26.67
N ASP A 415 -3.55 12.42 -27.93
CA ASP A 415 -4.48 13.05 -28.87
C ASP A 415 -5.92 12.52 -28.75
N LYS A 416 -6.17 11.49 -27.92
CA LYS A 416 -7.52 10.94 -27.73
C LYS A 416 -8.37 11.90 -26.88
N PRO A 417 -9.66 12.07 -27.21
CA PRO A 417 -10.56 12.90 -26.40
C PRO A 417 -10.75 12.29 -25.01
N PHE A 418 -10.94 13.15 -24.01
CA PHE A 418 -11.28 12.71 -22.65
C PHE A 418 -12.58 11.88 -22.67
N PRO A 419 -12.62 10.72 -22.00
CA PRO A 419 -13.76 9.81 -22.06
C PRO A 419 -14.95 10.27 -21.20
N ILE A 420 -15.51 11.45 -21.50
CA ILE A 420 -16.56 12.08 -20.69
C ILE A 420 -17.79 11.17 -20.51
N ALA A 421 -18.14 10.38 -21.52
CA ALA A 421 -19.28 9.47 -21.45
C ALA A 421 -19.10 8.43 -20.32
N LYS A 422 -17.86 8.00 -20.04
CA LYS A 422 -17.55 7.06 -18.95
C LYS A 422 -17.67 7.71 -17.57
N LEU A 423 -17.55 9.04 -17.47
CA LEU A 423 -17.81 9.79 -16.24
C LEU A 423 -19.31 9.79 -15.89
N TYR A 424 -20.20 9.71 -16.88
CA TYR A 424 -21.65 9.73 -16.67
C TYR A 424 -22.27 8.34 -16.46
N VAL A 425 -21.56 7.26 -16.78
CA VAL A 425 -22.01 5.91 -16.45
C VAL A 425 -21.93 5.73 -14.93
N LYS A 426 -22.88 4.97 -14.35
CA LYS A 426 -22.88 4.68 -12.91
C LYS A 426 -21.65 3.85 -12.54
N TRP A 427 -20.82 4.38 -11.64
CA TRP A 427 -19.69 3.66 -11.06
C TRP A 427 -20.16 2.72 -9.95
N ARG A 428 -19.40 1.64 -9.72
CA ARG A 428 -19.59 0.71 -8.59
C ARG A 428 -19.34 1.41 -7.27
N CYS A 429 -18.28 2.21 -7.20
CA CYS A 429 -17.87 3.02 -6.07
C CYS A 429 -18.48 4.42 -6.20
N ARG A 430 -19.70 4.59 -5.68
CA ARG A 430 -20.42 5.87 -5.73
C ARG A 430 -19.62 7.05 -5.16
N GLU A 431 -18.88 6.81 -4.09
CA GLU A 431 -18.14 7.85 -3.35
C GLU A 431 -16.97 8.37 -4.17
N ALA A 432 -16.28 7.49 -4.90
CA ALA A 432 -15.24 7.85 -5.84
C ALA A 432 -15.78 8.76 -6.95
N GLN A 433 -16.84 8.33 -7.63
CA GLN A 433 -17.44 9.10 -8.72
C GLN A 433 -17.96 10.47 -8.24
N LEU A 434 -18.67 10.51 -7.12
CA LEU A 434 -19.20 11.75 -6.56
C LEU A 434 -18.08 12.67 -6.10
N SER A 435 -16.99 12.16 -5.51
CA SER A 435 -15.85 12.99 -5.11
C SER A 435 -15.20 13.67 -6.32
N LEU A 436 -14.99 12.92 -7.41
CA LEU A 436 -14.44 13.44 -8.65
C LEU A 436 -15.32 14.52 -9.28
N ILE A 437 -16.61 14.21 -9.45
CA ILE A 437 -17.58 15.13 -10.04
C ILE A 437 -17.72 16.39 -9.20
N THR A 438 -17.83 16.26 -7.88
CA THR A 438 -17.94 17.42 -6.97
C THR A 438 -16.71 18.31 -7.10
N CYS A 439 -15.51 17.73 -7.09
CA CYS A 439 -14.28 18.51 -7.22
C CYS A 439 -14.14 19.19 -8.59
N MET A 440 -14.59 18.55 -9.67
CA MET A 440 -14.66 19.18 -11.01
C MET A 440 -15.63 20.37 -11.04
N LEU A 441 -16.81 20.23 -10.44
CA LEU A 441 -17.81 21.30 -10.37
C LEU A 441 -17.32 22.50 -9.55
N GLU A 442 -16.56 22.26 -8.49
CA GLU A 442 -15.93 23.31 -7.68
C GLU A 442 -14.74 23.99 -8.38
N ASN A 443 -14.16 23.35 -9.40
CA ASN A 443 -12.94 23.83 -10.08
C ASN A 443 -13.06 23.77 -11.62
N PRO A 444 -13.99 24.52 -12.22
CA PRO A 444 -14.25 24.49 -13.67
C PRO A 444 -13.08 25.06 -14.50
N ASP A 445 -12.15 25.77 -13.90
CA ASP A 445 -10.94 26.26 -14.55
C ASP A 445 -9.90 25.15 -14.79
N ILE A 446 -9.94 24.06 -14.00
CA ILE A 446 -9.11 22.86 -14.21
C ILE A 446 -9.80 21.90 -15.17
N PHE A 447 -11.08 21.65 -14.94
CA PHE A 447 -11.90 20.76 -15.75
C PHE A 447 -13.36 21.20 -15.73
N CYS A 448 -13.85 21.70 -16.86
CA CYS A 448 -15.24 22.08 -17.04
C CYS A 448 -15.98 20.95 -17.77
N ILE A 449 -17.03 20.42 -17.14
CA ILE A 449 -17.84 19.32 -17.69
C ILE A 449 -18.60 19.80 -18.95
N ALA A 450 -19.01 21.07 -18.98
CA ALA A 450 -19.73 21.67 -20.10
C ALA A 450 -18.85 21.85 -21.37
N ASP A 451 -17.52 21.77 -21.26
CA ASP A 451 -16.61 21.86 -22.42
C ASP A 451 -16.67 20.60 -23.31
N TYR A 452 -17.36 19.56 -22.84
CA TYR A 452 -17.49 18.27 -23.53
C TYR A 452 -18.88 18.07 -24.12
N PRO A 453 -19.05 17.22 -25.16
CA PRO A 453 -20.34 16.95 -25.77
C PRO A 453 -21.39 16.51 -24.74
N HIS A 454 -22.50 17.23 -24.66
CA HIS A 454 -23.58 17.00 -23.70
C HIS A 454 -24.94 17.40 -24.27
N ARG A 455 -26.02 16.95 -23.63
CA ARG A 455 -27.37 17.47 -23.87
C ARG A 455 -27.67 18.55 -22.85
N SER A 456 -28.16 19.70 -23.28
CA SER A 456 -28.54 20.77 -22.36
C SER A 456 -29.90 20.49 -21.72
N VAL A 457 -30.01 20.78 -20.42
CA VAL A 457 -31.27 20.75 -19.67
C VAL A 457 -32.16 21.88 -20.20
N PRO A 458 -33.44 21.62 -20.52
CA PRO A 458 -34.36 22.67 -20.92
C PRO A 458 -34.55 23.69 -19.78
N THR A 459 -33.99 24.89 -19.93
CA THR A 459 -34.08 25.99 -18.95
C THR A 459 -35.29 26.91 -19.18
N GLY A 460 -36.04 26.72 -20.28
CA GLY A 460 -37.15 27.58 -20.69
C GLY A 460 -38.36 27.62 -19.74
N THR A 461 -38.39 26.77 -18.71
CA THR A 461 -39.42 26.78 -17.65
C THR A 461 -38.95 27.46 -16.35
N LEU A 462 -37.68 27.89 -16.27
CA LEU A 462 -37.12 28.58 -15.11
C LEU A 462 -37.52 30.05 -15.09
N LYS A 463 -37.82 30.58 -13.90
CA LYS A 463 -38.20 32.00 -13.69
C LYS A 463 -37.06 32.97 -13.99
N SER A 464 -35.81 32.51 -13.99
CA SER A 464 -34.62 33.25 -14.34
C SER A 464 -33.73 32.36 -15.21
N THR A 465 -33.38 32.83 -16.40
CA THR A 465 -32.40 32.17 -17.26
C THR A 465 -31.02 32.27 -16.59
N PRO A 466 -30.35 31.15 -16.28
CA PRO A 466 -28.99 31.19 -15.75
C PRO A 466 -28.07 31.89 -16.75
N ASP A 467 -27.09 32.64 -16.25
CA ASP A 467 -26.05 33.21 -17.12
C ASP A 467 -25.22 32.07 -17.72
N GLU A 468 -25.32 31.89 -19.04
CA GLU A 468 -24.60 30.84 -19.79
C GLU A 468 -23.09 31.07 -19.80
N SER A 469 -22.62 32.28 -19.45
CA SER A 469 -21.19 32.59 -19.35
C SER A 469 -20.56 32.15 -18.02
N ASP A 470 -21.37 31.83 -17.00
CA ASP A 470 -20.88 31.33 -15.72
C ASP A 470 -20.56 29.82 -15.82
N ARG A 471 -19.27 29.50 -15.87
CA ARG A 471 -18.77 28.13 -15.95
C ARG A 471 -19.18 27.25 -14.76
N LEU A 472 -19.43 27.85 -13.59
CA LEU A 472 -19.94 27.11 -12.42
C LEU A 472 -21.37 26.64 -12.66
N LEU A 473 -22.19 27.41 -13.38
CA LEU A 473 -23.57 27.08 -13.72
C LEU A 473 -23.68 26.24 -14.99
N ALA A 474 -22.79 26.45 -15.96
CA ALA A 474 -22.81 25.73 -17.25
C ALA A 474 -22.76 24.20 -17.07
N SER A 475 -21.97 23.70 -16.11
CA SER A 475 -21.88 22.25 -15.84
C SER A 475 -23.21 21.66 -15.34
N TRP A 476 -24.03 22.43 -14.63
CA TRP A 476 -25.36 21.98 -14.15
C TRP A 476 -26.43 21.97 -15.25
N GLN A 477 -26.16 22.60 -16.38
CA GLN A 477 -27.01 22.50 -17.57
C GLN A 477 -26.79 21.19 -18.32
N VAL A 478 -25.81 20.36 -17.93
CA VAL A 478 -25.55 19.06 -18.55
C VAL A 478 -26.58 18.03 -18.07
N GLN A 479 -27.45 17.57 -18.96
CA GLN A 479 -28.53 16.64 -18.65
C GLN A 479 -28.01 15.30 -18.11
N GLU A 480 -26.89 14.81 -18.65
CA GLU A 480 -26.23 13.59 -18.22
C GLU A 480 -25.76 13.69 -16.77
N LEU A 481 -25.21 14.83 -16.35
CA LEU A 481 -24.79 15.09 -14.97
C LEU A 481 -25.99 15.07 -14.00
N VAL A 482 -27.09 15.72 -14.39
CA VAL A 482 -28.34 15.71 -13.61
C VAL A 482 -28.86 14.27 -13.46
N ASN A 483 -28.79 13.45 -14.51
CA ASN A 483 -29.20 12.05 -14.45
C ASN A 483 -28.34 11.22 -13.49
N VAL A 484 -27.02 11.44 -13.45
CA VAL A 484 -26.12 10.83 -12.46
C VAL A 484 -26.56 11.17 -11.04
N SER A 485 -26.83 12.46 -10.76
CA SER A 485 -27.27 12.90 -9.42
C SER A 485 -28.60 12.26 -8.99
N ARG A 486 -29.56 12.11 -9.92
CA ARG A 486 -30.86 11.46 -9.67
C ARG A 486 -30.70 9.97 -9.36
N ASN A 487 -29.84 9.27 -10.09
CA ASN A 487 -29.59 7.84 -9.87
C ASN A 487 -29.04 7.53 -8.47
N TYR A 488 -28.30 8.46 -7.86
CA TYR A 488 -27.81 8.33 -6.50
C TYR A 488 -28.82 8.81 -5.43
N SER A 489 -29.69 9.76 -5.77
CA SER A 489 -30.73 10.28 -4.85
C SER A 489 -31.93 9.33 -4.68
N LEU A 490 -32.22 8.46 -5.66
CA LEU A 490 -33.34 7.51 -5.61
C LEU A 490 -33.03 6.22 -4.82
N ASN A 491 -31.80 6.04 -4.35
CA ASN A 491 -31.33 4.83 -3.64
C ASN A 491 -30.86 5.12 -2.20
N ALA A 492 -31.19 6.30 -1.66
CA ALA A 492 -31.02 6.68 -0.25
C ALA A 492 -32.41 6.80 0.38
#